data_AF-A0A315CU43-F1
#
_entry.id   AF-A0A315CU43-F1
#
_cell.length_a   1.000
_cell.length_b   1.000
_cell.length_c   1.000
_cell.angle_alpha   90.00
_cell.angle_beta   90.00
_cell.angle_gamma   90.00
#
_symmetry.space_group_name_H-M   'P 1'
#
loop_
_entity.id
_entity.type
_entity.pdbx_description
1 polymer ?
#
loop_
_entity_poly.entity_id
_entity_poly.type
_entity_poly.pdbx_seq_one_letter_code
_entity_poly.pdbx_strand_id
1 'polypeptide(L)'
;MTGSANKASTPKKACTLARAKPLISASLVERLLMRHVEFVSPETRLIVAVIKQGFIDLNAPSEHLRREACKFFKDDRLSLWSERVGISADFVREIAIKGGFLPVDFRGLGGAHA
;
A
#
# COMPACT_ATOMS: atom_id res chain seq x y z
N MET A 1 35.71 0.30 33.20
CA MET A 1 34.37 0.55 33.81
C MET A 1 34.21 2.06 33.71
N THR A 2 33.36 2.69 32.91
CA THR A 2 31.94 2.53 32.54
C THR A 2 31.75 3.41 31.27
N GLY A 3 31.01 3.05 30.24
CA GLY A 3 29.55 3.05 30.23
C GLY A 3 29.04 3.65 28.90
N SER A 4 28.44 2.78 28.09
CA SER A 4 27.43 2.96 27.04
C SER A 4 27.06 4.35 26.50
N ALA A 5 27.19 4.44 25.17
CA ALA A 5 26.12 4.62 24.18
C ALA A 5 25.08 5.74 24.40
N ASN A 6 25.01 6.65 23.43
CA ASN A 6 23.75 7.24 23.01
C ASN A 6 23.72 7.41 21.49
N LYS A 7 23.32 6.34 20.80
CA LYS A 7 22.91 6.42 19.40
C LYS A 7 21.44 6.80 19.40
N ALA A 8 21.15 8.08 19.17
CA ALA A 8 19.78 8.57 19.03
C ALA A 8 19.09 7.81 17.90
N SER A 9 18.19 6.89 18.25
CA SER A 9 17.32 6.22 17.31
C SER A 9 16.25 7.23 16.86
N THR A 10 16.50 7.87 15.72
CA THR A 10 15.45 8.61 15.00
C THR A 10 14.24 7.68 14.83
N PRO A 11 13.01 8.10 15.17
CA PRO A 11 11.86 7.25 14.97
C PRO A 11 11.65 7.13 13.46
N LYS A 12 11.97 5.97 12.89
CA LYS A 12 11.45 5.57 11.58
C LYS A 12 9.93 5.62 11.72
N LYS A 13 9.30 6.70 11.24
CA LYS A 13 7.85 6.86 11.27
C LYS A 13 7.27 5.77 10.36
N ALA A 14 6.98 4.62 10.98
CA ALA A 14 6.28 3.51 10.37
C ALA A 14 4.94 4.03 9.83
N CYS A 15 4.40 3.36 8.80
CA CYS A 15 3.02 3.49 8.37
C CYS A 15 2.16 3.63 9.63
N THR A 16 1.64 4.83 9.90
CA THR A 16 1.18 5.18 11.24
C THR A 16 0.10 4.17 11.62
N LEU A 17 0.36 3.38 12.67
CA LEU A 17 -0.42 2.19 13.08
C LEU A 17 -1.84 2.53 13.57
N ALA A 18 -2.34 3.72 13.26
CA ALA A 18 -3.71 4.16 13.50
C ALA A 18 -4.61 3.76 12.32
N ARG A 19 -5.86 3.39 12.63
CA ARG A 19 -6.81 2.95 11.61
C ARG A 19 -7.13 4.14 10.70
N ALA A 20 -6.87 4.01 9.40
CA ALA A 20 -7.19 5.04 8.45
C ALA A 20 -8.72 5.22 8.32
N LYS A 21 -9.19 6.39 7.88
CA LYS A 21 -10.57 6.60 7.46
C LYS A 21 -10.56 6.84 5.95
N PRO A 22 -10.67 5.77 5.13
CA PRO A 22 -10.65 5.92 3.68
C PRO A 22 -11.75 6.86 3.21
N LEU A 23 -11.38 7.75 2.28
CA LEU A 23 -12.30 8.68 1.61
C LEU A 23 -13.15 7.98 0.56
N ILE A 24 -12.67 6.84 0.08
CA ILE A 24 -13.34 6.00 -0.91
C ILE A 24 -13.40 4.56 -0.42
N SER A 25 -14.36 3.78 -0.91
CA SER A 25 -14.47 2.37 -0.56
C SER A 25 -13.50 1.51 -1.39
N ALA A 26 -13.06 0.39 -0.83
CA ALA A 26 -12.26 -0.59 -1.58
C ALA A 26 -13.01 -1.15 -2.81
N SER A 27 -14.35 -1.23 -2.76
CA SER A 27 -15.16 -1.59 -3.93
C SER A 27 -15.16 -0.53 -5.03
N LEU A 28 -14.98 0.76 -4.71
CA LEU A 28 -14.75 1.78 -5.74
C LEU A 28 -13.36 1.62 -6.36
N VAL A 29 -12.33 1.30 -5.55
CA VAL A 29 -10.98 1.02 -6.05
C VAL A 29 -10.99 -0.15 -7.01
N GLU A 30 -11.62 -1.27 -6.66
CA GLU A 30 -11.76 -2.43 -7.55
C GLU A 30 -12.39 -2.05 -8.90
N ARG A 31 -13.53 -1.34 -8.88
CA ARG A 31 -14.19 -0.89 -10.11
C ARG A 31 -13.30 0.03 -10.95
N LEU A 32 -12.50 0.87 -10.30
CA LEU A 32 -11.54 1.74 -10.98
C LEU A 32 -10.43 0.91 -11.63
N LEU A 33 -9.79 0.01 -10.88
CA LEU A 33 -8.72 -0.83 -11.41
C LEU A 33 -9.21 -1.70 -12.57
N MET A 34 -10.39 -2.30 -12.46
CA MET A 34 -11.03 -3.07 -13.53
C MET A 34 -11.33 -2.28 -14.81
N ARG A 35 -11.37 -0.93 -14.76
CA ARG A 35 -11.50 -0.08 -15.97
C ARG A 35 -10.17 0.18 -16.67
N HIS A 36 -9.05 -0.06 -15.99
CA HIS A 36 -7.70 0.17 -16.50
C HIS A 36 -7.00 -1.12 -16.94
N VAL A 37 -7.57 -2.30 -16.67
CA VAL A 37 -7.03 -3.56 -17.20
C VAL A 37 -7.23 -3.62 -18.71
N GLU A 38 -6.25 -4.16 -19.42
CA GLU A 38 -6.28 -4.29 -20.88
C GLU A 38 -7.36 -5.25 -21.37
N PHE A 39 -7.55 -6.37 -20.65
CA PHE A 39 -8.59 -7.36 -20.95
C PHE A 39 -9.26 -7.88 -19.67
N VAL A 40 -10.57 -8.09 -19.74
CA VAL A 40 -11.35 -8.61 -18.62
C VAL A 40 -11.45 -10.13 -18.72
N SER A 41 -10.83 -10.83 -17.78
CA SER A 41 -10.84 -12.29 -17.65
C SER A 41 -11.04 -12.70 -16.19
N PRO A 42 -11.31 -13.98 -15.90
CA PRO A 42 -11.31 -14.48 -14.53
C PRO A 42 -9.97 -14.23 -13.81
N GLU A 43 -8.85 -14.33 -14.52
CA GLU A 43 -7.51 -14.08 -13.96
C GLU A 43 -7.31 -12.61 -13.59
N THR A 44 -7.68 -11.67 -14.48
CA THR A 44 -7.54 -10.23 -14.17
C THR A 44 -8.43 -9.80 -13.01
N ARG A 45 -9.63 -10.38 -12.91
CA ARG A 45 -10.51 -10.19 -11.73
C ARG A 45 -9.88 -10.70 -10.44
N LEU A 46 -9.24 -11.86 -10.47
CA LEU A 46 -8.55 -12.42 -9.30
C LEU A 46 -7.39 -11.52 -8.85
N ILE A 47 -6.57 -11.06 -9.80
CA ILE A 47 -5.44 -10.16 -9.51
C ILE A 47 -5.94 -8.84 -8.90
N VAL A 48 -6.96 -8.22 -9.49
CA VAL A 48 -7.54 -6.99 -8.94
C VAL A 48 -8.17 -7.24 -7.56
N ALA A 49 -8.76 -8.41 -7.32
CA ALA A 49 -9.27 -8.78 -6.00
C ALA A 49 -8.15 -8.91 -4.94
N VAL A 50 -6.97 -9.43 -5.30
CA VAL A 50 -5.80 -9.45 -4.42
C VAL A 50 -5.36 -8.04 -4.06
N ILE A 51 -5.28 -7.14 -5.05
CA ILE A 51 -4.92 -5.73 -4.81
C ILE A 51 -5.97 -5.07 -3.90
N LYS A 52 -7.26 -5.25 -4.19
CA LYS A 52 -8.39 -4.77 -3.37
C LYS A 52 -8.29 -5.27 -1.93
N GLN A 53 -7.92 -6.53 -1.71
CA GLN A 53 -7.75 -7.08 -0.37
C GLN A 53 -6.67 -6.32 0.41
N GLY A 54 -5.58 -5.93 -0.25
CA GLY A 54 -4.58 -5.03 0.34
C GLY A 54 -5.20 -3.72 0.87
N PHE A 55 -6.11 -3.08 0.12
CA PHE A 55 -6.81 -1.88 0.58
C PHE A 55 -7.73 -2.15 1.79
N ILE A 56 -8.39 -3.30 1.83
CA ILE A 56 -9.20 -3.72 2.97
C ILE A 56 -8.31 -3.91 4.20
N ASP A 57 -7.17 -4.58 4.03
CA ASP A 57 -6.25 -4.91 5.10
C ASP A 57 -5.56 -3.69 5.69
N LEU A 58 -5.33 -2.63 4.89
CA LEU A 58 -4.88 -1.31 5.39
C LEU A 58 -5.83 -0.68 6.41
N ASN A 59 -7.11 -1.05 6.38
CA ASN A 59 -8.14 -0.58 7.32
C ASN A 59 -8.63 -1.68 8.28
N ALA A 60 -7.94 -2.82 8.35
CA ALA A 60 -8.33 -3.93 9.21
C ALA A 60 -8.26 -3.56 10.70
N PRO A 61 -9.11 -4.16 11.55
CA PRO A 61 -9.01 -3.99 13.00
C PRO A 61 -7.66 -4.45 13.58
N SER A 62 -7.06 -5.48 12.97
CA SER A 62 -5.77 -6.03 13.38
C SER A 62 -4.61 -5.12 12.95
N GLU A 63 -3.76 -4.71 13.90
CA GLU A 63 -2.52 -4.00 13.60
C GLU A 63 -1.57 -4.84 12.74
N HIS A 64 -1.49 -6.15 13.00
CA HIS A 64 -0.62 -7.05 12.24
C HIS A 64 -1.01 -7.06 10.76
N LEU A 65 -2.31 -7.21 10.45
CA LEU A 65 -2.80 -7.17 9.06
C LEU A 65 -2.50 -5.82 8.39
N ARG A 66 -2.72 -4.71 9.11
CA ARG A 66 -2.37 -3.38 8.59
C ARG A 66 -0.89 -3.23 8.29
N ARG A 67 -0.02 -3.77 9.14
CA ARG A 67 1.43 -3.74 8.93
C ARG A 67 1.84 -4.57 7.72
N GLU A 68 1.30 -5.76 7.56
CA GLU A 68 1.56 -6.62 6.40
C GLU A 68 1.04 -6.00 5.11
N ALA A 69 -0.14 -5.36 5.15
CA ALA A 69 -0.65 -4.58 4.04
C ALA A 69 0.25 -3.37 3.73
N CYS A 70 0.66 -2.58 4.72
CA CYS A 70 1.61 -1.49 4.48
C CYS A 70 2.93 -1.99 3.86
N LYS A 71 3.42 -3.18 4.21
CA LYS A 71 4.58 -3.79 3.54
C LYS A 71 4.25 -4.14 2.09
N PHE A 72 3.12 -4.79 1.83
CA PHE A 72 2.66 -5.14 0.48
C PHE A 72 2.64 -3.94 -0.47
N PHE A 73 2.17 -2.77 0.00
CA PHE A 73 2.19 -1.54 -0.82
C PHE A 73 3.58 -0.90 -0.97
N LYS A 74 4.56 -1.24 -0.12
CA LYS A 74 5.93 -0.71 -0.18
C LYS A 74 6.88 -1.59 -0.98
N ASP A 75 6.73 -2.90 -0.85
CA ASP A 75 7.63 -3.88 -1.45
C ASP A 75 7.21 -4.24 -2.88
N ASP A 76 8.01 -5.11 -3.51
CA ASP A 76 7.86 -5.49 -4.92
C ASP A 76 6.62 -6.34 -5.20
N ARG A 77 5.94 -6.85 -4.16
CA ARG A 77 4.74 -7.68 -4.36
C ARG A 77 3.66 -6.89 -5.09
N LEU A 78 3.42 -5.63 -4.73
CA LEU A 78 2.44 -4.81 -5.44
C LEU A 78 2.83 -4.64 -6.92
N SER A 79 4.11 -4.45 -7.21
CA SER A 79 4.63 -4.36 -8.59
C SER A 79 4.33 -5.65 -9.37
N LEU A 80 4.64 -6.81 -8.79
CA LEU A 80 4.39 -8.12 -9.41
C LEU A 80 2.91 -8.36 -9.73
N TRP A 81 1.99 -7.95 -8.86
CA TRP A 81 0.55 -8.09 -9.13
C TRP A 81 0.06 -7.07 -10.15
N SER A 82 0.52 -5.82 -10.08
CA SER A 82 0.03 -4.75 -10.96
C SER A 82 0.50 -4.95 -12.40
N GLU A 83 1.74 -5.44 -12.60
CA GLU A 83 2.31 -5.77 -13.91
C GLU A 83 1.46 -6.78 -14.67
N ARG A 84 0.93 -7.82 -13.99
CA ARG A 84 0.08 -8.86 -14.61
C ARG A 84 -1.24 -8.34 -15.17
N VAL A 85 -1.66 -7.14 -14.79
CA VAL A 85 -2.89 -6.50 -15.29
C VAL A 85 -2.61 -5.21 -16.04
N GLY A 86 -1.35 -4.91 -16.37
CA GLY A 86 -0.94 -3.71 -17.10
C GLY A 86 -1.15 -2.41 -16.33
N ILE A 87 -1.23 -2.46 -15.00
CA ILE A 87 -1.44 -1.28 -14.14
C ILE A 87 -0.12 -0.92 -13.45
N SER A 88 0.20 0.38 -13.39
CA SER A 88 1.36 0.84 -12.62
C SER A 88 1.12 0.69 -11.11
N ALA A 89 2.07 0.07 -10.40
CA ALA A 89 2.03 0.00 -8.94
C ALA A 89 2.04 1.40 -8.29
N ASP A 90 2.71 2.39 -8.90
CA ASP A 90 2.72 3.76 -8.39
C ASP A 90 1.35 4.43 -8.48
N PHE A 91 0.60 4.14 -9.55
CA PHE A 91 -0.79 4.56 -9.65
C PHE A 91 -1.64 3.96 -8.52
N VAL A 92 -1.45 2.68 -8.21
CA VAL A 92 -2.16 2.02 -7.11
C VAL A 92 -1.77 2.64 -5.75
N ARG A 93 -0.49 2.90 -5.51
CA ARG A 93 0.00 3.59 -4.29
C ARG A 93 -0.58 4.99 -4.19
N GLU A 94 -0.70 5.70 -5.30
CA GLU A 94 -1.29 7.03 -5.33
C GLU A 94 -2.77 7.01 -4.94
N ILE A 95 -3.54 6.03 -5.42
CA ILE A 95 -4.93 5.81 -4.98
C ILE A 95 -4.98 5.51 -3.48
N ALA A 96 -4.07 4.69 -2.96
CA ALA A 96 -4.04 4.38 -1.54
C ALA A 96 -3.75 5.62 -0.68
N ILE A 97 -2.84 6.51 -1.12
CA ILE A 97 -2.53 7.76 -0.42
C ILE A 97 -3.68 8.76 -0.56
N LYS A 98 -4.08 9.10 -1.79
CA LYS A 98 -5.11 10.12 -2.06
C LYS A 98 -6.51 9.67 -1.63
N GLY A 99 -6.76 8.36 -1.63
CA GLY A 99 -7.98 7.75 -1.10
C GLY A 99 -8.01 7.63 0.41
N GLY A 100 -6.95 8.06 1.12
CA GLY A 100 -6.91 8.08 2.58
C GLY A 100 -6.73 6.72 3.23
N PHE A 101 -6.20 5.71 2.52
CA PHE A 101 -5.84 4.41 3.10
C PHE A 101 -4.42 4.42 3.68
N LEU A 102 -3.52 5.21 3.08
CA LEU A 102 -2.14 5.38 3.50
C LEU A 102 -1.84 6.84 3.86
N PRO A 103 -0.90 7.10 4.78
CA PRO A 103 -0.48 8.45 5.10
C PRO A 103 0.21 9.11 3.89
N VAL A 104 0.15 10.44 3.80
CA VAL A 104 0.78 11.22 2.71
C VAL A 104 2.29 10.97 2.62
N ASP A 105 2.94 10.83 3.78
CA ASP A 105 4.38 10.57 3.88
C ASP A 105 4.78 9.13 3.50
N PHE A 106 3.83 8.28 3.12
CA PHE A 106 4.09 6.90 2.70
C PHE A 106 5.08 6.82 1.51
N ARG A 107 5.15 7.86 0.67
CA ARG A 107 6.11 7.98 -0.45
C ARG A 107 7.56 8.29 -0.01
N GLY A 108 7.80 8.73 1.23
CA GLY A 108 9.07 9.35 1.66
C GLY A 108 10.26 8.44 1.97
N LEU A 109 10.34 7.22 1.43
CA LEU A 109 11.46 6.30 1.72
C LEU A 109 12.13 5.67 0.49
N GLY A 110 11.79 6.10 -0.73
CA GLY A 110 12.43 5.60 -1.94
C GLY A 110 12.65 6.69 -2.98
N GLY A 111 13.91 7.07 -3.20
CA GLY A 111 14.35 7.72 -4.43
C GLY A 111 14.55 9.24 -4.38
N ALA A 112 15.59 9.70 -3.67
CA ALA A 112 16.40 10.78 -4.21
C ALA A 112 17.38 10.13 -5.20
N HIS A 113 17.05 10.15 -6.49
CA HIS A 113 18.05 9.94 -7.54
C HIS A 113 18.70 11.30 -7.81
N ALA A 114 19.94 11.44 -7.30
CA ALA A 114 20.94 12.34 -7.82
C ALA A 114 21.81 11.57 -8.82
#